data_AF-A0A0U2M5B5-F1
#
_entry.id   AF-A0A0U2M5B5-F1
#
_cell.length_a   1.000
_cell.length_b   1.000
_cell.length_c   1.000
_cell.angle_alpha   90.00
_cell.angle_beta   90.00
_cell.angle_gamma   90.00
#
_symmetry.space_group_name_H-M   'P 1'
#
loop_
_entity.id
_entity.type
_entity.pdbx_description
1 polymer ?
#
loop_
_entity_poly.entity_id
_entity_poly.type
_entity_poly.pdbx_seq_one_letter_code
_entity_poly.pdbx_strand_id
1 'polypeptide(L)'
;MDYTDKRQFKKHGKRRSAVVCVPERKKRIRRNQKVPCRKRKRKCKKKIIVTRIVYKQGPPGQQGPPGQQGPPGDASIRIIPDVRRYFFVADTDIDLSNTQMIPANRFINDDGEPVNEFVELGDEGYYNLYVNAVLQEGKIYNVNPNALTIYSNEEVIYASTLIILEAVGFSIKRIH
;
A
#
# COMPACT_ATOMS: atom_id res chain seq x y z
N MET A 1 65.18 -2.89 -42.57
CA MET A 1 64.59 -1.81 -43.37
C MET A 1 63.31 -1.40 -42.66
N ASP A 2 63.28 -0.35 -41.84
CA ASP A 2 63.22 1.09 -42.21
C ASP A 2 62.12 1.36 -43.26
N TYR A 3 61.18 2.30 -43.13
CA TYR A 3 61.04 3.49 -42.27
C TYR A 3 59.62 4.12 -42.46
N THR A 4 58.98 4.62 -41.36
CA THR A 4 57.92 5.68 -41.19
C THR A 4 56.61 5.66 -42.03
N ASP A 5 55.45 6.25 -41.66
CA ASP A 5 55.12 7.50 -40.94
C ASP A 5 53.60 7.56 -40.59
N LYS A 6 53.25 8.52 -39.72
CA LYS A 6 51.98 9.31 -39.56
C LYS A 6 51.07 9.06 -38.35
N ARG A 7 51.36 9.90 -37.34
CA ARG A 7 50.48 10.43 -36.28
C ARG A 7 49.09 10.81 -36.78
N GLN A 8 48.06 10.40 -36.03
CA GLN A 8 46.78 11.12 -35.90
C GLN A 8 46.32 11.06 -34.43
N PHE A 9 46.05 12.23 -33.86
CA PHE A 9 45.53 12.43 -32.51
C PHE A 9 44.05 12.03 -32.44
N LYS A 10 43.65 11.22 -31.44
CA LYS A 10 42.26 11.16 -30.95
C LYS A 10 42.22 11.23 -29.43
N LYS A 11 41.53 12.26 -28.92
CA LYS A 11 41.29 12.54 -27.51
C LYS A 11 40.36 11.47 -26.93
N HIS A 12 40.82 10.68 -25.97
CA HIS A 12 39.96 9.80 -25.17
C HIS A 12 39.53 10.51 -23.88
N GLY A 13 38.24 10.82 -23.79
CA GLY A 13 37.58 11.32 -22.59
C GLY A 13 37.51 10.23 -21.52
N LYS A 14 38.16 10.47 -20.37
CA LYS A 14 38.05 9.63 -19.17
C LYS A 14 36.70 9.89 -18.48
N ARG A 15 35.79 8.92 -18.56
CA ARG A 15 34.62 8.82 -17.67
C ARG A 15 35.12 8.58 -16.24
N ARG A 16 34.80 9.49 -15.31
CA ARG A 16 35.09 9.37 -13.88
C ARG A 16 33.91 8.67 -13.20
N SER A 17 34.16 7.52 -12.60
CA SER A 17 33.21 6.86 -11.67
C SER A 17 33.13 7.68 -10.39
N ALA A 18 31.91 8.05 -9.99
CA ALA A 18 31.65 8.77 -8.75
C ALA A 18 31.59 7.77 -7.58
N VAL A 19 32.55 7.87 -6.67
CA VAL A 19 32.48 7.25 -5.35
C VAL A 19 31.63 8.16 -4.47
N VAL A 20 30.45 7.68 -4.07
CA VAL A 20 29.58 8.36 -3.10
C VAL A 20 30.16 8.12 -1.70
N CYS A 21 30.82 9.14 -1.15
CA CYS A 21 31.29 9.14 0.25
C CYS A 21 30.16 9.59 1.20
N VAL A 22 29.90 8.78 2.21
CA VAL A 22 29.01 9.08 3.35
C VAL A 22 29.71 10.10 4.29
N PRO A 23 29.06 11.20 4.71
CA PRO A 23 29.69 12.18 5.59
C PRO A 23 29.65 11.76 7.08
N GLU A 24 30.82 11.62 7.70
CA GLU A 24 30.98 11.43 9.14
C GLU A 24 30.62 12.69 9.96
N ARG A 25 29.93 12.45 11.08
CA ARG A 25 29.44 13.45 12.05
C ARG A 25 30.57 14.21 12.74
N LYS A 26 30.66 15.52 12.51
CA LYS A 26 31.56 16.44 13.24
C LYS A 26 31.03 16.73 14.66
N LYS A 27 31.78 16.29 15.69
CA LYS A 27 31.55 16.64 17.11
C LYS A 27 31.86 18.12 17.34
N ARG A 28 30.89 18.88 17.85
CA ARG A 28 30.99 20.33 18.11
C ARG A 28 31.70 20.59 19.45
N ILE A 29 32.87 21.20 19.37
CA ILE A 29 33.74 21.61 20.49
C ILE A 29 33.10 22.79 21.24
N ARG A 30 33.02 22.70 22.59
CA ARG A 30 32.54 23.78 23.47
C ARG A 30 33.66 24.78 23.77
N ARG A 31 33.43 26.07 23.52
CA ARG A 31 34.33 27.18 23.86
C ARG A 31 34.18 27.57 25.34
N ASN A 32 35.30 27.66 26.05
CA ASN A 32 35.42 28.25 27.38
C ASN A 32 35.41 29.79 27.28
N GLN A 33 34.59 30.45 28.09
CA GLN A 33 34.74 31.86 28.45
C GLN A 33 34.83 31.97 29.98
N LYS A 34 35.93 32.53 30.48
CA LYS A 34 36.13 32.98 31.86
C LYS A 34 35.78 34.47 31.93
N VAL A 35 35.09 34.94 32.98
CA VAL A 35 35.47 36.16 33.75
C VAL A 35 34.80 36.12 35.16
N PRO A 36 35.49 36.52 36.26
CA PRO A 36 34.99 36.48 37.64
C PRO A 36 34.50 37.86 38.15
N CYS A 37 33.69 37.88 39.23
CA CYS A 37 33.87 38.81 40.37
C CYS A 37 32.83 38.61 41.48
N ARG A 38 33.28 38.44 42.73
CA ARG A 38 32.47 38.44 43.96
C ARG A 38 32.10 39.88 44.35
N LYS A 39 30.81 40.17 44.57
CA LYS A 39 30.37 41.25 45.48
C LYS A 39 29.30 40.72 46.43
N ARG A 40 29.68 40.54 47.71
CA ARG A 40 28.80 40.19 48.82
C ARG A 40 27.84 41.37 49.08
N LYS A 41 26.55 41.21 48.82
CA LYS A 41 25.51 42.11 49.34
C LYS A 41 24.88 41.46 50.58
N ARG A 42 25.01 42.14 51.73
CA ARG A 42 24.38 41.76 53.00
C ARG A 42 22.86 41.68 52.79
N LYS A 43 22.27 40.49 52.96
CA LYS A 43 20.81 40.34 52.96
C LYS A 43 20.28 40.75 54.33
N CYS A 44 19.72 41.96 54.46
CA CYS A 44 18.83 42.29 55.56
C CYS A 44 17.59 41.41 55.44
N LYS A 45 17.37 40.47 56.37
CA LYS A 45 16.14 39.68 56.44
C LYS A 45 15.00 40.58 56.93
N LYS A 46 14.25 41.20 56.01
CA LYS A 46 12.91 41.70 56.36
C LYS A 46 12.04 40.46 56.62
N LYS A 47 11.63 40.25 57.87
CA LYS A 47 10.58 39.28 58.21
C LYS A 47 9.27 39.82 57.61
N ILE A 48 8.88 39.31 56.46
CA ILE A 48 7.53 39.50 55.93
C ILE A 48 6.67 38.48 56.68
N ILE A 49 5.80 38.97 57.57
CA ILE A 49 4.72 38.16 58.14
C ILE A 49 3.69 38.03 57.01
N VAL A 50 3.72 36.89 56.31
CA VAL A 50 2.70 36.55 55.31
C VAL A 50 1.54 35.93 56.06
N THR A 51 0.49 36.71 56.33
CA THR A 51 -0.79 36.16 56.78
C THR A 51 -1.37 35.35 55.63
N ARG A 52 -1.36 34.01 55.74
CA ARG A 52 -2.05 33.12 54.79
C ARG A 52 -3.55 33.37 54.89
N ILE A 53 -4.09 34.20 54.02
CA ILE A 53 -5.53 34.24 53.77
C ILE A 53 -5.83 32.99 52.95
N VAL A 54 -6.41 31.97 53.59
CA VAL A 54 -6.89 30.78 52.87
C VAL A 54 -8.22 31.16 52.24
N TYR A 55 -8.20 31.52 50.95
CA TYR A 55 -9.43 31.58 50.16
C TYR A 55 -9.94 30.15 50.00
N LYS A 56 -11.05 29.82 50.67
CA LYS A 56 -11.75 28.56 50.39
C LYS A 56 -12.32 28.67 48.97
N GLN A 57 -11.87 27.82 48.05
CA GLN A 57 -12.58 27.63 46.79
C GLN A 57 -13.99 27.17 47.11
N GLY A 58 -14.99 27.82 46.51
CA GLY A 58 -16.38 27.38 46.60
C GLY A 58 -16.53 25.96 46.04
N PRO A 59 -17.57 25.21 46.47
CA PRO A 59 -17.81 23.87 45.93
C PRO A 59 -17.93 23.94 44.39
N PRO A 60 -17.44 22.92 43.66
CA PRO A 60 -17.67 22.81 42.23
C PRO A 60 -19.17 22.94 41.93
N GLY A 61 -19.50 23.69 40.86
CA GLY A 61 -20.89 23.79 40.41
C GLY A 61 -21.47 22.41 40.10
N GLN A 62 -22.78 22.24 40.32
CA GLN A 62 -23.45 20.99 39.98
C GLN A 62 -23.26 20.69 38.49
N GLN A 63 -22.89 19.44 38.18
CA GLN A 63 -22.81 18.99 36.80
C GLN A 63 -24.20 19.11 36.18
N GLY A 64 -24.27 19.69 34.98
CA GLY A 64 -25.53 19.80 34.23
C GLY A 64 -26.13 18.42 33.94
N PRO A 65 -27.45 18.33 33.70
CA PRO A 65 -28.08 17.06 33.39
C PRO A 65 -27.41 16.42 32.17
N PRO A 66 -27.29 15.08 32.13
CA PRO A 66 -26.85 14.37 30.93
C PRO A 66 -27.67 14.83 29.72
N GLY A 67 -26.99 15.03 28.57
CA GLY A 67 -27.67 15.34 27.32
C GLY A 67 -28.64 14.23 26.93
N GLN A 68 -29.70 14.57 26.19
CA GLN A 68 -30.63 13.56 25.69
C GLN A 68 -29.87 12.55 24.82
N GLN A 69 -30.05 11.27 25.12
CA GLN A 69 -29.53 10.20 24.28
C GLN A 69 -30.22 10.27 22.92
N GLY A 70 -29.44 10.28 21.84
CA GLY A 70 -29.98 10.27 20.48
C GLY A 70 -30.85 9.05 20.22
N PRO A 71 -31.76 9.09 19.22
CA PRO A 71 -32.59 7.95 18.88
C PRO A 71 -31.73 6.72 18.58
N PRO A 72 -32.12 5.51 19.04
CA PRO A 72 -31.45 4.28 18.65
C PRO A 72 -31.44 4.14 17.13
N GLY A 73 -30.26 3.95 16.54
CA GLY A 73 -30.13 3.71 15.11
C GLY A 73 -30.49 2.26 14.78
N ASP A 74 -31.72 2.00 14.35
CA ASP A 74 -32.10 0.73 13.73
C ASP A 74 -31.85 0.80 12.22
N ALA A 75 -30.64 0.44 11.81
CA ALA A 75 -30.35 0.16 10.41
C ALA A 75 -29.84 -1.28 10.31
N SER A 76 -30.75 -2.21 10.01
CA SER A 76 -30.38 -3.57 9.64
C SER A 76 -29.78 -3.57 8.24
N ILE A 77 -28.59 -4.13 8.11
CA ILE A 77 -27.86 -4.23 6.83
C ILE A 77 -27.77 -5.71 6.43
N ARG A 78 -27.97 -5.99 5.14
CA ARG A 78 -27.71 -7.28 4.51
C ARG A 78 -26.60 -7.15 3.50
N ILE A 79 -25.62 -8.04 3.57
CA ILE A 79 -24.59 -8.22 2.55
C ILE A 79 -25.08 -9.32 1.60
N ILE A 80 -25.08 -9.04 0.30
CA ILE A 80 -25.54 -9.94 -0.75
C ILE A 80 -24.36 -10.20 -1.69
N PRO A 81 -23.87 -11.45 -1.81
CA PRO A 81 -22.86 -11.79 -2.80
C PRO A 81 -23.44 -11.78 -4.22
N ASP A 82 -22.68 -11.27 -5.18
CA ASP A 82 -22.88 -11.43 -6.62
C ASP A 82 -21.73 -12.29 -7.16
N VAL A 83 -22.05 -13.48 -7.69
CA VAL A 83 -21.05 -14.44 -8.17
C VAL A 83 -21.23 -14.63 -9.67
N ARG A 84 -20.15 -14.43 -10.43
CA ARG A 84 -20.12 -14.63 -11.88
C ARG A 84 -18.97 -15.55 -12.25
N ARG A 85 -19.22 -16.54 -13.10
CA ARG A 85 -18.18 -17.45 -13.57
C ARG A 85 -17.97 -17.33 -15.07
N TYR A 86 -16.71 -17.42 -15.44
CA TYR A 86 -16.25 -17.33 -16.81
C TYR A 86 -15.47 -18.60 -17.13
N PHE A 87 -15.84 -19.28 -18.21
CA PHE A 87 -15.27 -20.57 -18.60
C PHE A 87 -14.50 -20.43 -19.91
N PHE A 88 -13.28 -20.96 -19.93
CA PHE A 88 -12.46 -21.04 -21.13
C PHE A 88 -11.81 -22.43 -21.20
N VAL A 89 -11.90 -23.08 -22.35
CA VAL A 89 -11.19 -24.32 -22.63
C VAL A 89 -9.99 -23.99 -23.51
N ALA A 90 -8.79 -24.38 -23.09
CA ALA A 90 -7.58 -24.11 -23.85
C ALA A 90 -7.62 -24.83 -25.22
N ASP A 91 -7.67 -24.10 -26.32
CA ASP A 91 -7.68 -24.70 -27.67
C ASP A 91 -6.34 -25.34 -28.05
N THR A 92 -5.24 -24.81 -27.51
CA THR A 92 -3.87 -25.26 -27.70
C THR A 92 -3.12 -25.22 -26.37
N ASP A 93 -1.96 -25.86 -26.31
CA ASP A 93 -1.06 -25.73 -25.16
C ASP A 93 -0.70 -24.25 -24.92
N ILE A 94 -0.81 -23.83 -23.66
CA ILE A 94 -0.47 -22.49 -23.20
C ILE A 94 0.83 -22.61 -22.41
N ASP A 95 1.92 -22.14 -23.02
CA ASP A 95 3.25 -22.15 -22.41
C ASP A 95 3.41 -20.97 -21.43
N LEU A 96 3.49 -21.28 -20.14
CA LEU A 96 3.72 -20.30 -19.07
C LEU A 96 5.21 -20.07 -18.80
N SER A 97 6.10 -20.38 -19.75
CA SER A 97 7.48 -19.87 -19.75
C SER A 97 7.51 -18.34 -19.78
N ASN A 98 6.48 -17.71 -20.35
CA ASN A 98 6.26 -16.28 -20.37
C ASN A 98 4.89 -15.93 -19.80
N THR A 99 4.68 -14.66 -19.43
CA THR A 99 3.35 -14.17 -19.04
C THR A 99 2.38 -14.35 -20.19
N GLN A 100 1.25 -15.01 -19.91
CA GLN A 100 0.20 -15.25 -20.87
C GLN A 100 -1.00 -14.35 -20.60
N MET A 101 -1.63 -13.87 -21.67
CA MET A 101 -2.81 -13.02 -21.60
C MET A 101 -3.94 -13.67 -22.39
N ILE A 102 -5.00 -14.03 -21.70
CA ILE A 102 -6.20 -14.65 -22.26
C ILE A 102 -7.30 -13.57 -22.31
N PRO A 103 -7.69 -13.09 -23.50
CA PRO A 103 -8.73 -12.07 -23.63
C PRO A 103 -10.09 -12.53 -23.10
N ALA A 104 -10.90 -11.60 -22.57
CA ALA A 104 -12.23 -11.88 -22.03
C ALA A 104 -13.18 -12.48 -23.09
N ASN A 105 -13.07 -12.06 -24.35
CA ASN A 105 -13.84 -12.58 -25.50
C ASN A 105 -13.60 -14.05 -25.85
N ARG A 106 -12.68 -14.72 -25.14
CA ARG A 106 -12.45 -16.16 -25.23
C ARG A 106 -13.26 -16.95 -24.22
N PHE A 107 -13.89 -16.28 -23.26
CA PHE A 107 -14.67 -16.90 -22.21
C PHE A 107 -16.16 -16.89 -22.53
N ILE A 108 -16.86 -17.88 -21.97
CA ILE A 108 -18.32 -17.92 -21.91
C ILE A 108 -18.79 -17.77 -20.45
N ASN A 109 -19.99 -17.25 -20.25
CA ASN A 109 -20.62 -17.13 -18.93
C ASN A 109 -21.40 -18.41 -18.55
N ASP A 110 -22.05 -18.39 -17.38
CA ASP A 110 -22.91 -19.48 -16.90
C ASP A 110 -24.10 -19.80 -17.84
N ASP A 111 -24.54 -18.83 -18.66
CA ASP A 111 -25.61 -19.00 -19.65
C ASP A 111 -25.09 -19.55 -21.00
N GLY A 112 -23.78 -19.77 -21.12
CA GLY A 112 -23.13 -20.23 -22.35
C GLY A 112 -22.91 -19.14 -23.40
N GLU A 113 -23.09 -17.87 -23.04
CA GLU A 113 -22.93 -16.73 -23.93
C GLU A 113 -21.48 -16.21 -23.90
N PRO A 114 -20.94 -15.73 -25.04
CA PRO A 114 -19.63 -15.12 -25.08
C PRO A 114 -19.57 -13.82 -24.27
N VAL A 115 -18.43 -13.59 -23.62
CA VAL A 115 -18.25 -12.44 -22.72
C VAL A 115 -17.31 -11.41 -23.35
N ASN A 116 -17.72 -10.16 -23.47
CA ASN A 116 -16.84 -9.12 -24.01
C ASN A 116 -15.87 -8.55 -22.97
N GLU A 117 -16.29 -8.54 -21.70
CA GLU A 117 -15.52 -8.01 -20.58
C GLU A 117 -15.84 -8.74 -19.26
N PHE A 118 -14.85 -8.87 -18.39
CA PHE A 118 -15.07 -9.30 -17.01
C PHE A 118 -15.63 -8.16 -16.18
N VAL A 119 -16.49 -8.51 -15.21
CA VAL A 119 -16.99 -7.53 -14.23
C VAL A 119 -15.81 -6.95 -13.45
N GLU A 120 -15.77 -5.64 -13.25
CA GLU A 120 -14.78 -4.98 -12.38
C GLU A 120 -15.29 -4.97 -10.94
N LEU A 121 -14.53 -5.55 -10.01
CA LEU A 121 -14.95 -5.74 -8.61
C LEU A 121 -14.45 -4.65 -7.64
N GLY A 122 -13.42 -3.89 -8.03
CA GLY A 122 -12.78 -2.90 -7.14
C GLY A 122 -12.37 -3.49 -5.78
N ASP A 123 -12.60 -2.73 -4.71
CA ASP A 123 -12.36 -3.17 -3.32
C ASP A 123 -13.52 -4.00 -2.73
N GLU A 124 -14.60 -4.21 -3.51
CA GLU A 124 -15.84 -4.85 -3.06
C GLU A 124 -15.92 -6.33 -3.48
N GLY A 125 -14.80 -6.92 -3.89
CA GLY A 125 -14.75 -8.31 -4.32
C GLY A 125 -13.36 -8.85 -4.57
N TYR A 126 -13.33 -10.07 -5.09
CA TYR A 126 -12.10 -10.75 -5.47
C TYR A 126 -12.36 -11.74 -6.61
N TYR A 127 -11.27 -12.16 -7.25
CA TYR A 127 -11.30 -13.21 -8.27
C TYR A 127 -10.62 -14.47 -7.75
N ASN A 128 -11.19 -15.62 -8.03
CA ASN A 128 -10.54 -16.92 -7.93
C ASN A 128 -10.27 -17.45 -9.34
N LEU A 129 -9.07 -17.96 -9.57
CA LEU A 129 -8.72 -18.67 -10.80
C LEU A 129 -8.62 -20.15 -10.51
N TYR A 130 -9.29 -20.97 -11.31
CA TYR A 130 -9.15 -22.42 -11.29
C TYR A 130 -8.59 -22.88 -12.62
N VAL A 131 -7.55 -23.71 -12.59
CA VAL A 131 -6.99 -24.39 -13.77
C VAL A 131 -7.11 -25.88 -13.51
N ASN A 132 -7.75 -26.61 -14.43
CA ASN A 132 -8.04 -28.04 -14.27
C ASN A 132 -8.73 -28.37 -12.92
N ALA A 133 -9.72 -27.56 -12.52
CA ALA A 133 -10.42 -27.64 -11.23
C ALA A 133 -9.55 -27.42 -9.96
N VAL A 134 -8.32 -26.93 -10.10
CA VAL A 134 -7.44 -26.59 -8.98
C VAL A 134 -7.36 -25.07 -8.80
N LEU A 135 -7.66 -24.59 -7.59
CA LEU A 135 -7.53 -23.18 -7.22
C LEU A 135 -6.07 -22.74 -7.32
N GLN A 136 -5.86 -21.61 -8.01
CA GLN A 136 -4.57 -20.98 -8.21
C GLN A 136 -4.31 -19.90 -7.16
N GLU A 137 -3.05 -19.70 -6.80
CA GLU A 137 -2.66 -18.64 -5.86
C GLU A 137 -2.94 -17.25 -6.46
N GLY A 138 -3.53 -16.33 -5.67
CA GLY A 138 -3.89 -14.98 -6.16
C GLY A 138 -2.73 -14.11 -6.65
N LYS A 139 -1.47 -14.51 -6.43
CA LYS A 139 -0.28 -13.75 -6.87
C LYS A 139 0.21 -14.14 -8.26
N ILE A 140 -0.24 -15.29 -8.80
CA ILE A 140 0.24 -15.80 -10.10
C ILE A 140 -0.66 -15.36 -11.26
N TYR A 141 -1.69 -14.56 -10.99
CA TYR A 141 -2.54 -13.99 -12.02
C TYR A 141 -3.03 -12.58 -11.66
N ASN A 142 -3.51 -11.86 -12.67
CA ASN A 142 -4.21 -10.60 -12.55
C ASN A 142 -5.41 -10.58 -13.51
N VAL A 143 -6.47 -9.90 -13.11
CA VAL A 143 -7.69 -9.77 -13.90
C VAL A 143 -7.98 -8.29 -14.08
N ASN A 144 -8.27 -7.91 -15.31
CA ASN A 144 -8.87 -6.63 -15.65
C ASN A 144 -10.08 -6.89 -16.57
N PRO A 145 -10.91 -5.89 -16.89
CA PRO A 145 -12.10 -6.11 -17.70
C PRO A 145 -11.83 -6.78 -19.05
N ASN A 146 -10.66 -6.57 -19.65
CA ASN A 146 -10.37 -7.06 -21.00
C ASN A 146 -9.69 -8.44 -21.05
N ALA A 147 -9.02 -8.86 -19.98
CA ALA A 147 -8.20 -10.07 -20.00
C ALA A 147 -7.87 -10.64 -18.62
N LEU A 148 -7.63 -11.95 -18.63
CA LEU A 148 -6.96 -12.69 -17.57
C LEU A 148 -5.47 -12.76 -17.94
N THR A 149 -4.62 -12.28 -17.05
CA THR A 149 -3.16 -12.39 -17.17
C THR A 149 -2.66 -13.44 -16.21
N ILE A 150 -1.97 -14.46 -16.70
CA ILE A 150 -1.29 -15.49 -15.89
C ILE A 150 0.21 -15.24 -16.00
N TYR A 151 0.87 -15.03 -14.86
CA TYR A 151 2.31 -14.76 -14.81
C TYR A 151 3.11 -16.05 -15.04
N SER A 152 4.31 -15.90 -15.59
CA SER A 152 5.21 -17.02 -15.86
C SER A 152 5.51 -17.84 -14.60
N ASN A 153 5.38 -19.16 -14.70
CA ASN A 153 5.72 -20.15 -13.66
C ASN A 153 6.45 -21.38 -14.23
N GLU A 154 6.92 -21.31 -15.48
CA GLU A 154 7.60 -22.41 -16.20
C GLU A 154 6.76 -23.70 -16.38
N GLU A 155 5.42 -23.59 -16.28
CA GLU A 155 4.48 -24.69 -16.51
C GLU A 155 3.85 -24.63 -17.91
N VAL A 156 3.16 -25.70 -18.32
CA VAL A 156 2.32 -25.73 -19.52
C VAL A 156 0.91 -26.12 -19.13
N ILE A 157 -0.06 -25.28 -19.47
CA ILE A 157 -1.47 -25.67 -19.43
C ILE A 157 -1.78 -26.37 -20.76
N TYR A 158 -1.99 -27.68 -20.71
CA TYR A 158 -2.24 -28.47 -21.91
C TYR A 158 -3.58 -28.11 -22.58
N ALA A 159 -3.65 -28.30 -23.89
CA ALA A 159 -4.89 -28.19 -24.65
C ALA A 159 -6.02 -29.01 -24.01
N SER A 160 -7.26 -28.55 -24.20
CA SER A 160 -8.48 -29.08 -23.58
C SER A 160 -8.56 -28.94 -22.05
N THR A 161 -7.64 -28.21 -21.41
CA THR A 161 -7.74 -27.89 -19.99
C THR A 161 -8.78 -26.79 -19.76
N LEU A 162 -9.67 -27.01 -18.79
CA LEU A 162 -10.65 -26.02 -18.36
C LEU A 162 -10.01 -24.98 -17.42
N ILE A 163 -10.20 -23.71 -17.76
CA ILE A 163 -9.86 -22.54 -16.96
C ILE A 163 -11.17 -21.88 -16.54
N ILE A 164 -11.36 -21.69 -15.24
CA ILE A 164 -12.53 -21.02 -14.67
C ILE A 164 -12.05 -19.79 -13.94
N LEU A 165 -12.56 -18.64 -14.33
CA LEU A 165 -12.40 -17.40 -13.58
C LEU A 165 -13.72 -17.11 -12.85
N GLU A 166 -13.66 -17.08 -11.52
CA GLU A 166 -14.79 -16.79 -10.65
C GLU A 166 -14.62 -15.38 -10.07
N ALA A 167 -15.58 -14.51 -10.34
CA ALA A 167 -15.66 -13.16 -9.79
C ALA A 167 -16.69 -13.15 -8.65
N VAL A 168 -16.27 -12.78 -7.45
CA VAL A 168 -17.13 -12.69 -6.27
C VAL A 168 -17.17 -11.24 -5.79
N GLY A 169 -18.29 -10.57 -6.01
CA GLY A 169 -18.57 -9.22 -5.52
C GLY A 169 -19.55 -9.22 -4.35
N PHE A 170 -19.57 -8.13 -3.59
CA PHE A 170 -20.49 -7.95 -2.47
C PHE A 170 -21.25 -6.64 -2.59
N SER A 171 -22.57 -6.69 -2.41
CA SER A 171 -23.43 -5.50 -2.38
C SER A 171 -24.14 -5.36 -1.03
N ILE A 172 -24.37 -4.11 -0.63
CA ILE A 172 -25.03 -3.76 0.63
C ILE A 172 -26.49 -3.41 0.37
N LYS A 173 -27.41 -4.03 1.10
CA LYS A 173 -28.84 -3.68 1.09
C LYS A 173 -29.31 -3.32 2.49
N ARG A 174 -29.98 -2.17 2.61
CA ARG A 174 -30.66 -1.77 3.84
C ARG A 174 -32.00 -2.51 3.97
N ILE A 175 -32.22 -3.13 5.13
CA ILE A 175 -33.50 -3.73 5.49
C ILE A 175 -34.31 -2.68 6.26
N HIS A 176 -35.55 -2.46 5.83
CA HIS A 176 -36.56 -1.69 6.55
C HIS A 176 -37.68 -2.63 6.96
#